data_AF-A0A235B6H9-F1
#
_entry.id   AF-A0A235B6H9-F1
#
_cell.length_a   1.000
_cell.length_b   1.000
_cell.length_c   1.000
_cell.angle_alpha   90.00
_cell.angle_beta   90.00
_cell.angle_gamma   90.00
#
_symmetry.space_group_name_H-M   'P 1'
#
loop_
_entity.id
_entity.type
_entity.pdbx_description
1 polymer ?
#
loop_
_entity_poly.entity_id
_entity_poly.type
_entity_poly.pdbx_seq_one_letter_code
_entity_poly.pdbx_strand_id
1 'polypeptide(L)'
;MTITPLPNREREDDQLVSLLKSIADLNEQVIQLVERGQREQEKTDVLVYSIDQAAEALGVSRSKLYEMIHIPGFPVVSVGHRKLIPRKALENWLHQQCEGR
;
A
#
# COMPACT_ATOMS: atom_id res chain seq x y z
N MET A 1 54.94 -13.64 -40.87
CA MET A 1 54.68 -13.35 -39.45
C MET A 1 53.40 -12.53 -39.40
N THR A 2 52.24 -13.18 -39.32
CA THR A 2 50.93 -12.52 -39.36
C THR A 2 50.49 -12.23 -37.94
N ILE A 3 50.40 -10.95 -37.60
CA ILE A 3 49.88 -10.45 -36.32
C ILE A 3 48.36 -10.57 -36.43
N THR A 4 47.77 -11.56 -35.77
CA THR A 4 46.31 -11.66 -35.62
C THR A 4 45.85 -10.47 -34.79
N PRO A 5 44.94 -9.60 -35.29
CA PRO A 5 44.45 -8.49 -34.49
C PRO A 5 43.57 -9.07 -33.39
N LEU A 6 43.75 -8.61 -32.15
CA LEU A 6 42.84 -8.89 -31.04
C LEU A 6 41.66 -7.92 -31.13
N PRO A 7 40.43 -8.36 -31.47
CA PRO A 7 39.29 -7.48 -31.51
C PRO A 7 38.24 -8.02 -30.52
N ASN A 8 38.38 -7.77 -29.22
CA ASN A 8 37.27 -8.13 -28.32
C ASN A 8 37.15 -7.35 -27.01
N ARG A 9 38.26 -6.96 -26.35
CA ARG A 9 38.16 -6.33 -25.02
C ARG A 9 37.41 -5.00 -24.99
N GLU A 10 37.69 -4.09 -25.91
CA GLU A 10 37.02 -2.78 -25.94
C GLU A 10 35.50 -2.91 -26.16
N ARG A 11 35.06 -3.89 -26.97
CA ARG A 11 33.63 -4.14 -27.21
C ARG A 11 32.94 -4.76 -26.00
N GLU A 12 33.62 -5.65 -25.28
CA GLU A 12 33.13 -6.24 -24.03
C GLU A 12 33.00 -5.18 -22.93
N ASP A 13 33.97 -4.27 -22.85
CA ASP A 13 33.96 -3.14 -21.90
C ASP A 13 32.81 -2.17 -22.21
N ASP A 14 32.59 -1.82 -23.48
CA ASP A 14 31.45 -1.00 -23.90
C ASP A 14 30.10 -1.66 -23.60
N GLN A 15 30.00 -2.98 -23.79
CA GLN A 15 28.81 -3.76 -23.44
C GLN A 15 28.57 -3.77 -21.93
N LEU A 16 29.61 -3.94 -21.12
CA LEU A 16 29.52 -3.91 -19.67
C LEU A 16 29.07 -2.54 -19.16
N VAL A 17 29.63 -1.47 -19.71
CA VAL A 17 29.24 -0.09 -19.37
C VAL A 17 27.79 0.19 -19.77
N SER A 18 27.35 -0.29 -20.93
CA SER A 18 25.96 -0.17 -21.38
C SER A 18 24.98 -0.92 -20.46
N LEU A 19 25.35 -2.13 -20.04
CA LEU A 19 24.54 -2.92 -19.12
C LEU A 19 24.43 -2.26 -17.74
N LEU A 20 25.53 -1.73 -17.21
CA LEU A 20 25.54 -1.04 -15.93
C LEU A 20 24.65 0.22 -15.94
N LYS A 21 24.67 0.99 -17.04
CA LYS A 21 23.75 2.13 -17.22
C LYS A 21 22.29 1.68 -17.21
N SER A 22 22.00 0.61 -17.95
CA SER A 22 20.65 0.05 -18.02
C SER A 22 20.15 -0.44 -16.64
N ILE A 23 21.02 -1.04 -15.82
CA ILE A 23 20.69 -1.45 -14.44
C ILE A 23 20.41 -0.23 -13.56
N ALA A 24 21.22 0.83 -13.67
CA ALA A 24 21.01 2.07 -12.92
C ALA A 24 19.66 2.72 -13.27
N ASP A 25 19.34 2.81 -14.57
CA ASP A 25 18.08 3.37 -15.06
C ASP A 25 16.87 2.55 -14.59
N LEU A 26 17.00 1.22 -14.56
CA LEU A 26 15.98 0.31 -14.02
C LEU A 26 15.79 0.52 -12.51
N ASN A 27 16.86 0.63 -11.76
CA ASN A 27 16.80 0.86 -10.31
C ASN A 27 16.11 2.21 -10.00
N GLU A 28 16.42 3.27 -10.76
CA GLU A 28 15.75 4.56 -10.60
C GLU A 28 14.25 4.46 -10.90
N GLN A 29 13.87 3.73 -11.96
CA GLN A 29 12.46 3.48 -12.27
C GLN A 29 11.74 2.69 -11.17
N VAL A 30 12.38 1.67 -10.59
CA VAL A 30 11.81 0.90 -9.47
C VAL A 30 11.59 1.80 -8.26
N ILE A 31 12.55 2.68 -7.92
CA ILE A 31 12.39 3.65 -6.82
C ILE A 31 11.18 4.54 -7.08
N GLN A 32 11.04 5.09 -8.29
CA GLN A 32 9.90 5.93 -8.65
C GLN A 32 8.57 5.17 -8.56
N LEU A 33 8.53 3.89 -8.93
CA LEU A 33 7.31 3.08 -8.81
C LEU A 33 6.93 2.82 -7.35
N VAL A 34 7.90 2.52 -6.49
CA VAL A 34 7.68 2.35 -5.04
C VAL A 34 7.14 3.64 -4.43
N GLU A 35 7.75 4.79 -4.75
CA GLU A 35 7.27 6.08 -4.27
C GLU A 35 5.86 6.42 -4.75
N ARG A 36 5.53 6.11 -6.02
CA ARG A 36 4.18 6.32 -6.56
C ARG A 36 3.16 5.44 -5.84
N GLY A 37 3.48 4.16 -5.61
CA GLY A 37 2.64 3.26 -4.83
C GLY A 37 2.43 3.72 -3.39
N GLN A 38 3.46 4.27 -2.75
CA GLN A 38 3.35 4.84 -1.40
C GLN A 38 2.51 6.13 -1.37
N ARG A 39 2.65 7.03 -2.36
CA ARG A 39 1.82 8.25 -2.46
C ARG A 39 0.34 7.94 -2.69
N GLU A 40 0.01 6.85 -3.38
CA GLU A 40 -1.38 6.37 -3.49
C GLU A 40 -1.90 5.77 -2.19
N GLN A 41 -1.04 5.12 -1.39
CA GLN A 41 -1.41 4.61 -0.07
C GLN A 41 -1.52 5.70 1.00
N GLU A 42 -0.76 6.80 0.90
CA GLU A 42 -0.83 7.95 1.82
C GLU A 42 -2.02 8.89 1.57
N LYS A 43 -2.68 8.83 0.40
CA LYS A 43 -3.69 9.83 0.00
C LYS A 43 -5.01 9.79 0.80
N THR A 44 -5.12 8.92 1.80
CA THR A 44 -6.29 8.87 2.70
C THR A 44 -5.92 8.26 4.05
N ASP A 45 -4.98 8.88 4.79
CA ASP A 45 -4.83 8.56 6.23
C ASP A 45 -5.96 9.21 7.05
N VAL A 46 -7.19 8.80 6.73
CA VAL A 46 -8.37 9.15 7.49
C VAL A 46 -8.31 8.35 8.78
N LEU A 47 -7.96 9.02 9.88
CA LEU A 47 -7.83 8.41 11.21
C LEU A 47 -9.15 7.79 11.70
N VAL A 48 -10.28 8.37 11.28
CA VAL A 48 -11.62 8.00 11.73
C VAL A 48 -12.61 8.02 10.57
N TYR A 49 -13.39 6.97 10.44
CA TYR A 49 -14.52 6.90 9.51
C TYR A 49 -15.78 7.50 10.14
N SER A 50 -16.58 8.19 9.33
CA SER A 50 -18.00 8.38 9.64
C SER A 50 -18.76 7.05 9.52
N ILE A 51 -20.02 7.02 9.97
CA ILE A 51 -20.93 5.89 9.74
C ILE A 51 -20.98 5.51 8.25
N ASP A 52 -21.06 6.51 7.38
CA ASP A 52 -21.22 6.26 5.95
C ASP A 52 -19.94 5.68 5.34
N GLN A 53 -18.80 6.24 5.72
CA GLN A 53 -17.49 5.77 5.27
C GLN A 53 -17.18 4.36 5.77
N ALA A 54 -17.52 4.05 7.02
CA ALA A 54 -17.32 2.72 7.57
C ALA A 54 -18.26 1.68 6.93
N ALA A 55 -19.50 2.07 6.60
CA ALA A 55 -20.44 1.20 5.92
C ALA A 55 -19.92 0.85 4.51
N GLU A 56 -19.44 1.86 3.78
CA GLU A 56 -18.82 1.70 2.47
C GLU A 56 -17.55 0.84 2.55
N ALA A 57 -16.65 1.14 3.50
CA ALA A 57 -15.40 0.39 3.69
C ALA A 57 -15.63 -1.10 4.04
N LEU A 58 -16.70 -1.41 4.78
CA LEU A 58 -17.08 -2.78 5.12
C LEU A 58 -17.96 -3.46 4.04
N GLY A 59 -18.42 -2.72 3.03
CA GLY A 59 -19.34 -3.23 2.01
C GLY A 59 -20.73 -3.59 2.55
N VAL A 60 -21.20 -2.91 3.60
CA VAL A 60 -22.50 -3.16 4.24
C VAL A 60 -23.44 -1.95 4.14
N SER A 61 -24.74 -2.16 4.36
CA SER A 61 -25.69 -1.05 4.43
C SER A 61 -25.47 -0.22 5.71
N ARG A 62 -25.83 1.08 5.67
CA ARG A 62 -25.84 1.94 6.86
C ARG A 62 -26.62 1.32 8.02
N SER A 63 -27.78 0.74 7.73
CA SER A 63 -28.62 0.06 8.74
C SER A 63 -27.87 -1.11 9.39
N LYS A 64 -27.16 -1.91 8.58
CA LYS A 64 -26.36 -3.02 9.11
C LYS A 64 -25.22 -2.51 9.98
N LEU A 65 -24.58 -1.41 9.60
CA LEU A 65 -23.55 -0.80 10.44
C LEU A 65 -24.12 -0.32 11.79
N TYR A 66 -25.33 0.25 11.81
CA TYR A 66 -25.98 0.63 13.06
C TYR A 66 -26.28 -0.57 13.96
N GLU A 67 -26.62 -1.73 13.41
CA GLU A 67 -26.70 -2.97 14.19
C GLU A 67 -25.33 -3.35 14.77
N MET A 68 -24.27 -3.28 13.94
CA MET A 68 -22.91 -3.64 14.34
C MET A 68 -22.35 -2.76 15.47
N ILE A 69 -22.75 -1.49 15.52
CA ILE A 69 -22.36 -0.57 16.60
C ILE A 69 -22.82 -1.06 17.99
N HIS A 70 -23.87 -1.88 18.06
CA HIS A 70 -24.34 -2.46 19.32
C HIS A 70 -23.65 -3.78 19.67
N ILE A 71 -22.78 -4.31 18.81
CA ILE A 71 -21.98 -5.50 19.11
C ILE A 71 -20.98 -5.14 20.22
N PRO A 72 -20.90 -5.95 21.29
CA PRO A 72 -19.91 -5.74 22.34
C PRO A 72 -18.49 -5.68 21.76
N GLY A 73 -17.73 -4.64 22.10
CA GLY A 73 -16.37 -4.44 21.61
C GLY A 73 -16.25 -3.79 20.23
N PHE A 74 -17.37 -3.41 19.57
CA PHE A 74 -17.30 -2.68 18.32
C PHE A 74 -16.64 -1.29 18.52
N PRO A 75 -15.66 -0.90 17.68
CA PRO A 75 -14.85 0.29 17.91
C PRO A 75 -15.56 1.58 17.45
N VAL A 76 -16.42 2.11 18.30
CA VAL A 76 -17.14 3.37 18.08
C VAL A 76 -16.77 4.42 19.12
N VAL A 77 -16.60 5.66 18.68
CA VAL A 77 -16.39 6.84 19.53
C VAL A 77 -17.48 7.86 19.23
N SER A 78 -18.13 8.35 20.28
CA SER A 78 -19.11 9.44 20.18
C SER A 78 -18.45 10.78 20.48
N VAL A 79 -18.41 11.67 19.49
CA VAL A 79 -17.92 13.05 19.62
C VAL A 79 -19.11 13.98 19.42
N GLY A 80 -19.70 14.43 20.54
CA GLY A 80 -20.96 15.17 20.54
C GLY A 80 -22.09 14.33 19.95
N HIS A 81 -22.72 14.82 18.88
CA HIS A 81 -23.80 14.13 18.17
C HIS A 81 -23.31 13.16 17.08
N ARG A 82 -21.99 13.11 16.81
CA ARG A 82 -21.42 12.31 15.72
C ARG A 82 -20.85 11.01 16.26
N LYS A 83 -21.10 9.91 15.54
CA LYS A 83 -20.43 8.62 15.75
C LYS A 83 -19.28 8.49 14.76
N LEU A 84 -18.10 8.21 15.28
CA LEU A 84 -16.86 8.04 14.54
C LEU A 84 -16.28 6.66 14.83
N ILE A 85 -15.68 6.05 13.81
CA ILE A 85 -15.15 4.69 13.88
C ILE A 85 -13.65 4.77 13.57
N PRO A 86 -12.77 4.65 14.58
CA PRO A 86 -11.33 4.73 14.34
C PRO A 86 -10.88 3.59 13.43
N ARG A 87 -10.21 3.95 12.33
CA ARG A 87 -9.82 2.99 11.28
C ARG A 87 -9.00 1.81 11.84
N LYS A 88 -7.93 2.11 12.56
CA LYS A 88 -7.05 1.07 13.16
C LYS A 88 -7.79 0.16 14.13
N ALA A 89 -8.73 0.72 14.91
CA ALA A 89 -9.51 -0.07 15.84
C ALA A 89 -10.50 -0.99 15.11
N LEU A 90 -11.09 -0.52 14.00
CA LEU A 90 -11.94 -1.34 13.13
C LEU A 90 -11.17 -2.50 12.49
N GLU A 91 -9.96 -2.24 11.97
CA GLU A 91 -9.07 -3.27 11.42
C GLU A 91 -8.74 -4.33 12.48
N ASN A 92 -8.34 -3.91 13.69
CA ASN A 92 -8.05 -4.82 14.80
C ASN A 92 -9.28 -5.64 15.22
N TRP A 93 -10.45 -5.00 15.29
CA TRP A 93 -11.70 -5.69 15.63
C TRP A 93 -12.03 -6.78 14.60
N LEU A 94 -11.88 -6.49 13.30
CA LEU A 94 -12.08 -7.47 12.23
C LEU A 94 -11.14 -8.66 12.35
N HIS A 95 -9.86 -8.42 12.62
CA HIS A 95 -8.89 -9.51 12.84
C HIS A 95 -9.32 -10.40 14.02
N GLN A 96 -9.73 -9.81 15.13
CA GLN A 96 -10.21 -10.57 16.30
C GLN A 96 -11.47 -11.40 15.98
N GLN A 97 -12.36 -10.91 15.12
CA GLN A 97 -13.53 -11.69 14.69
C GLN A 97 -13.16 -12.89 13.81
N CYS A 98 -12.05 -12.82 13.07
CA CYS A 98 -11.56 -13.91 12.23
C CYS A 98 -10.73 -14.94 13.01
N GLU A 99 -9.99 -14.52 14.04
CA GLU A 99 -9.15 -15.40 14.87
C GLU A 99 -9.95 -16.19 15.92
N GLY A 100 -11.20 -15.80 16.21
CA GLY A 100 -12.09 -16.46 17.17
C GLY A 100 -12.83 -17.71 16.66
N ARG A 101 -12.30 -18.44 15.66
CA ARG A 101 -12.89 -19.68 15.13
C ARG A 101 -11.89 -20.82 15.03
#